data_AF-A0A3L7TSR1-F1
#
_entry.id   AF-A0A3L7TSR1-F1
#
_cell.length_a   1.000
_cell.length_b   1.000
_cell.length_c   1.000
_cell.angle_alpha   90.00
_cell.angle_beta   90.00
_cell.angle_gamma   90.00
#
_symmetry.space_group_name_H-M   'P 1'
#
loop_
_entity.id
_entity.type
_entity.pdbx_description
1 polymer ?
#
loop_
_entity_poly.entity_id
_entity_poly.type
_entity_poly.pdbx_seq_one_letter_code
_entity_poly.pdbx_strand_id
1 'polypeptide(L)'
;MAVSNELERIADMCKGISKRVIRMVESGNYRYPPALVRMAEAATSMLRDVLVALSNEDIKLCLEIRRSDKYVDDLNREVVAWAREWIAEDVEKSGAALELLAIGQRVERLADIVTSIAEDTVFLVEGRLVRHGVE
;
A
#
# COMPACT_ATOMS: atom_id res chain seq x y z
N MET A 1 -17.10 1.03 -9.81
CA MET A 1 -16.82 1.62 -8.49
C MET A 1 -16.56 3.12 -8.67
N ALA A 2 -16.62 3.94 -7.63
CA ALA A 2 -16.26 5.36 -7.74
C ALA A 2 -14.82 5.55 -7.24
N VAL A 3 -13.89 5.85 -8.14
CA VAL A 3 -12.46 6.08 -7.84
C VAL A 3 -12.29 7.14 -6.74
N SER A 4 -13.19 8.13 -6.65
CA SER A 4 -13.21 9.12 -5.58
C SER A 4 -13.24 8.50 -4.17
N ASN A 5 -14.02 7.44 -3.98
CA ASN A 5 -14.16 6.77 -2.68
C ASN A 5 -12.89 5.97 -2.34
N GLU A 6 -12.21 5.42 -3.34
CA GLU A 6 -10.95 4.69 -3.14
C GLU A 6 -9.82 5.65 -2.77
N LEU A 7 -9.77 6.83 -3.40
CA LEU A 7 -8.84 7.89 -3.01
C LEU A 7 -9.08 8.40 -1.58
N GLU A 8 -10.34 8.50 -1.16
CA GLU A 8 -10.67 8.84 0.23
C GLU A 8 -10.16 7.76 1.21
N ARG A 9 -10.36 6.48 0.88
CA ARG A 9 -9.84 5.36 1.69
C ARG A 9 -8.31 5.38 1.78
N ILE A 10 -7.61 5.70 0.69
CA ILE A 10 -6.16 5.90 0.66
C ILE A 10 -5.76 7.06 1.59
N ALA A 11 -6.46 8.19 1.51
CA ALA A 11 -6.21 9.33 2.38
C ALA A 11 -6.38 8.98 3.87
N ASP A 12 -7.36 8.15 4.20
CA ASP A 12 -7.56 7.63 5.56
C ASP A 12 -6.42 6.71 6.02
N MET A 13 -5.86 5.89 5.13
CA MET A 13 -4.66 5.09 5.44
C MET A 13 -3.48 6.01 5.77
N CYS A 14 -3.23 7.03 4.94
CA CYS A 14 -2.17 8.02 5.15
C CYS A 14 -2.36 8.77 6.48
N LYS A 15 -3.56 9.25 6.79
CA LYS A 15 -3.90 9.88 8.07
C LYS A 15 -3.63 8.95 9.24
N GLY A 16 -3.96 7.67 9.10
CA GLY A 16 -3.69 6.64 10.08
C GLY A 16 -2.19 6.45 10.33
N ILE A 17 -1.37 6.42 9.27
CA ILE A 17 0.09 6.33 9.35
C ILE A 17 0.65 7.55 10.08
N SER A 18 0.30 8.77 9.66
CA SER A 18 0.81 10.01 10.25
C SER A 18 0.55 10.09 11.76
N LYS A 19 -0.66 9.73 12.21
CA LYS A 19 -0.99 9.70 13.64
C LYS A 19 -0.12 8.73 14.44
N ARG A 20 0.32 7.62 13.86
CA ARG A 20 1.16 6.61 14.52
C ARG A 20 2.61 7.06 14.57
N VAL A 21 3.11 7.62 13.46
CA VAL A 21 4.46 8.20 13.39
C VAL A 21 4.63 9.28 14.45
N ILE A 22 3.65 10.19 14.61
CA ILE A 22 3.69 11.23 15.65
C ILE A 22 3.82 10.60 17.05
N ARG A 23 2.95 9.63 17.40
CA ARG A 23 3.01 8.96 18.71
C ARG A 23 4.33 8.24 18.97
N MET A 24 4.91 7.62 17.94
CA MET A 24 6.21 6.95 18.05
C MET A 24 7.37 7.94 18.25
N VAL A 25 7.34 9.08 17.57
CA VAL A 25 8.36 10.11 17.74
C VAL A 25 8.27 10.71 19.15
N GLU A 26 7.06 10.96 19.65
CA GLU A 26 6.81 11.47 21.00
C GLU A 26 7.25 10.51 22.11
N SER A 27 7.22 9.20 21.88
CA SER A 27 7.67 8.20 22.87
C SER A 27 9.20 8.08 22.98
N GLY A 28 9.96 8.67 22.05
CA GLY A 28 11.42 8.79 22.13
C GLY A 28 12.22 7.50 21.89
N ASN A 29 11.57 6.36 21.66
CA ASN A 29 12.24 5.08 21.38
C ASN A 29 11.62 4.40 20.16
N TYR A 30 12.22 4.64 18.99
CA TYR A 30 11.80 4.01 17.74
C TYR A 30 13.00 3.50 16.93
N ARG A 31 12.90 2.24 16.52
CA ARG A 31 13.74 1.60 15.50
C ARG A 31 12.78 1.07 14.44
N TYR A 32 13.07 1.22 13.16
CA TYR A 32 12.23 0.68 12.09
C TYR A 32 13.07 -0.13 11.10
N PRO A 33 12.51 -1.17 10.48
CA PRO A 33 13.23 -1.96 9.48
C PRO A 33 13.30 -1.19 8.15
N PRO A 34 14.40 -1.28 7.39
CA PRO A 34 14.48 -0.73 6.04
C PRO A 34 13.36 -1.23 5.11
N ALA A 35 12.86 -2.45 5.34
CA ALA A 35 11.74 -3.02 4.61
C ALA A 35 10.48 -2.15 4.69
N LEU A 36 10.20 -1.51 5.84
CA LEU A 36 9.02 -0.64 5.99
C LEU A 36 9.10 0.61 5.10
N VAL A 37 10.30 1.17 4.93
CA VAL A 37 10.53 2.33 4.05
C VAL A 37 10.34 1.93 2.59
N ARG A 38 10.98 0.82 2.18
CA ARG A 38 10.82 0.26 0.82
C ARG A 38 9.35 -0.06 0.51
N MET A 39 8.60 -0.53 1.50
CA MET A 39 7.18 -0.85 1.37
C MET A 39 6.36 0.41 1.09
N ALA A 40 6.63 1.49 1.84
CA ALA A 40 5.98 2.78 1.63
C ALA A 40 6.32 3.41 0.27
N GLU A 41 7.57 3.30 -0.17
CA GLU A 41 8.02 3.77 -1.49
C GLU A 41 7.34 2.99 -2.62
N ALA A 42 7.28 1.67 -2.53
CA ALA A 42 6.61 0.81 -3.51
C ALA A 42 5.11 1.14 -3.62
N ALA A 43 4.42 1.22 -2.49
CA ALA A 43 3.00 1.57 -2.44
C ALA A 43 2.74 3.00 -3.01
N THR A 44 3.64 3.94 -2.77
CA THR A 44 3.57 5.29 -3.35
C THR A 44 3.78 5.27 -4.88
N SER A 45 4.68 4.44 -5.38
CA SER A 45 4.87 4.24 -6.83
C SER A 45 3.61 3.64 -7.45
N MET A 46 3.06 2.57 -6.86
CA MET A 46 1.82 1.94 -7.33
C MET A 46 0.69 2.97 -7.44
N LEU A 47 0.52 3.83 -6.43
CA LEU A 47 -0.49 4.89 -6.45
C LEU A 47 -0.26 5.88 -7.59
N ARG A 48 0.99 6.28 -7.84
CA ARG A 48 1.32 7.15 -8.97
C ARG A 48 0.99 6.48 -10.30
N ASP A 49 1.40 5.22 -10.44
CA ASP A 49 1.23 4.45 -11.67
C ASP A 49 -0.25 4.20 -11.97
N VAL A 50 -1.08 3.92 -10.97
CA VAL A 50 -2.51 3.69 -11.19
C VAL A 50 -3.24 4.95 -11.63
N LEU A 51 -2.83 6.12 -11.14
CA LEU A 51 -3.39 7.41 -11.58
C LEU A 51 -3.01 7.70 -13.04
N VAL A 52 -1.79 7.36 -13.45
CA VAL A 52 -1.35 7.45 -14.85
C VAL A 52 -2.12 6.46 -15.72
N ALA A 53 -2.25 5.21 -15.28
CA ALA A 53 -2.95 4.16 -16.01
C ALA A 53 -4.43 4.51 -16.22
N LEU A 54 -5.09 5.02 -15.17
CA LEU A 54 -6.47 5.48 -15.24
C LEU A 54 -6.65 6.62 -16.23
N SER A 55 -5.73 7.60 -16.24
CA SER A 55 -5.81 8.75 -17.14
C SER A 55 -5.57 8.38 -18.62
N ASN A 56 -4.74 7.37 -18.88
CA ASN A 56 -4.32 6.99 -20.22
C ASN A 56 -4.99 5.70 -20.72
N GLU A 57 -5.85 5.07 -19.92
CA GLU A 57 -6.46 3.78 -20.21
C GLU A 57 -5.41 2.68 -20.49
N ASP A 58 -4.28 2.74 -19.77
CA ASP A 58 -3.13 1.87 -19.99
C ASP A 58 -3.28 0.53 -19.23
N ILE A 59 -3.81 -0.47 -19.94
CA ILE A 59 -3.96 -1.84 -19.44
C ILE A 59 -2.60 -2.46 -19.05
N LYS A 60 -1.52 -2.16 -19.78
CA LYS A 60 -0.21 -2.76 -19.49
C LYS A 60 0.32 -2.27 -18.14
N LEU A 61 0.18 -0.98 -17.87
CA LEU A 61 0.57 -0.40 -16.59
C LEU A 61 -0.27 -0.97 -15.43
N CYS A 62 -1.57 -1.20 -15.64
CA CYS A 62 -2.43 -1.89 -14.67
C CYS A 62 -1.92 -3.30 -14.31
N LEU A 63 -1.43 -4.06 -15.30
CA LEU A 63 -0.88 -5.39 -15.05
C LEU A 63 0.45 -5.36 -14.28
N GLU A 64 1.29 -4.35 -14.52
CA GLU A 64 2.53 -4.19 -13.74
C GLU A 64 2.24 -3.80 -12.29
N ILE A 65 1.21 -2.97 -12.04
CA ILE A 65 0.78 -2.62 -10.67
C ILE A 65 0.41 -3.88 -9.86
N ARG A 66 -0.32 -4.82 -10.46
CA ARG A 66 -0.66 -6.11 -9.82
C ARG A 66 0.59 -6.93 -9.44
N ARG A 67 1.69 -6.79 -10.19
CA ARG A 67 2.96 -7.45 -9.85
C ARG A 67 3.69 -6.74 -8.71
N SER A 68 3.62 -5.40 -8.68
CA SER A 68 4.19 -4.59 -7.60
C SER A 68 3.52 -4.86 -6.25
N ASP A 69 2.23 -5.20 -6.25
CA ASP A 69 1.48 -5.59 -5.05
C ASP A 69 2.13 -6.78 -4.32
N LYS A 70 2.55 -7.80 -5.08
CA LYS A 70 3.30 -8.95 -4.53
C LYS A 70 4.60 -8.54 -3.83
N TYR A 71 5.28 -7.52 -4.34
CA TYR A 71 6.49 -7.01 -3.71
C TYR A 71 6.20 -6.30 -2.39
N VAL A 72 5.07 -5.58 -2.30
CA VAL A 72 4.59 -4.99 -1.04
C VAL A 72 4.27 -6.07 -0.01
N ASP A 73 3.61 -7.16 -0.42
CA ASP A 73 3.34 -8.33 0.45
C ASP A 73 4.61 -8.94 1.03
N ASP A 74 5.61 -9.16 0.19
CA ASP A 74 6.88 -9.76 0.60
C ASP A 74 7.62 -8.85 1.59
N LEU A 75 7.62 -7.53 1.35
CA LEU A 75 8.16 -6.55 2.30
C LEU A 75 7.38 -6.51 3.63
N ASN A 76 6.06 -6.65 3.59
CA ASN A 76 5.25 -6.70 4.81
C ASN A 76 5.62 -7.93 5.67
N ARG A 77 5.90 -9.08 5.04
CA ARG A 77 6.39 -10.27 5.75
C ARG A 77 7.76 -10.02 6.40
N GLU A 78 8.66 -9.31 5.73
CA GLU A 78 9.94 -8.89 6.31
C GLU A 78 9.74 -7.98 7.53
N VAL A 79 8.80 -7.02 7.46
CA VAL A 79 8.46 -6.13 8.60
C VAL A 79 7.92 -6.93 9.79
N VAL A 80 7.05 -7.91 9.54
CA VAL A 80 6.50 -8.78 10.59
C VAL A 80 7.58 -9.65 11.23
N ALA A 81 8.49 -10.23 10.42
CA ALA A 81 9.61 -11.02 10.93
C ALA A 81 10.53 -10.17 11.82
N TRP A 82 10.91 -8.98 11.33
CA TRP A 82 11.74 -8.05 12.08
C TRP A 82 11.09 -7.63 13.40
N ALA A 83 9.79 -7.33 13.42
CA ALA A 83 9.09 -6.93 14.64
C ALA A 83 9.09 -8.06 15.68
N ARG A 84 8.94 -9.33 15.26
CA ARG A 84 9.03 -10.48 16.15
C ARG A 84 10.41 -10.61 16.80
N GLU A 85 11.47 -10.45 16.01
CA GLU A 85 12.85 -10.47 16.52
C GLU A 85 13.09 -9.33 17.50
N TRP A 86 12.65 -8.12 17.16
CA TRP A 86 12.85 -6.95 18.01
C TRP A 86 12.11 -7.05 19.35
N ILE A 87 10.91 -7.64 19.37
CA ILE A 87 10.18 -7.95 20.60
C ILE A 87 10.88 -9.05 21.41
N ALA A 88 11.44 -10.07 20.75
CA ALA A 88 12.13 -11.16 21.41
C ALA A 88 13.45 -10.71 22.08
N GLU A 89 14.11 -9.69 21.55
CA GLU A 89 15.28 -9.06 22.18
C GLU A 89 14.94 -8.40 23.53
N ASP A 90 13.78 -7.74 23.63
CA ASP A 90 13.31 -7.05 24.84
C ASP A 90 11.80 -6.75 24.73
N VAL A 91 11.02 -7.30 25.67
CA VAL A 91 9.54 -7.23 25.68
C VAL A 91 9.01 -5.81 25.86
N GLU A 92 9.79 -4.90 26.45
CA GLU A 92 9.41 -3.48 26.60
C GLU A 92 9.28 -2.78 25.23
N LYS A 93 9.90 -3.32 24.18
CA LYS A 93 9.78 -2.81 22.79
C LYS A 93 8.43 -3.14 22.13
N SER A 94 7.60 -3.98 22.75
CA SER A 94 6.33 -4.46 22.18
C SER A 94 5.40 -3.33 21.75
N GLY A 95 5.27 -2.26 22.54
CA GLY A 95 4.44 -1.10 22.18
C GLY A 95 4.87 -0.44 20.86
N ALA A 96 6.17 -0.14 20.72
CA ALA A 96 6.71 0.47 19.51
C ALA A 96 6.65 -0.48 18.30
N ALA A 97 6.89 -1.78 18.51
CA ALA A 97 6.78 -2.79 17.46
C ALA A 97 5.34 -2.90 16.92
N LEU A 98 4.33 -2.87 17.81
CA LEU A 98 2.93 -2.88 17.42
C LEU A 98 2.51 -1.63 16.63
N GLU A 99 3.04 -0.47 16.98
CA GLU A 99 2.81 0.76 16.20
C GLU A 99 3.39 0.64 14.78
N LEU A 100 4.59 0.08 14.63
CA LEU A 100 5.21 -0.17 13.32
C LEU A 100 4.45 -1.20 12.49
N LEU A 101 4.01 -2.31 13.10
CA LEU A 101 3.17 -3.30 12.42
C LEU A 101 1.86 -2.69 11.94
N ALA A 102 1.26 -1.81 12.75
CA ALA A 102 0.05 -1.10 12.37
C ALA A 102 0.29 -0.06 11.25
N ILE A 103 1.50 0.49 11.13
CA ILE A 103 1.90 1.30 9.96
C ILE A 103 2.02 0.40 8.73
N GLY A 104 2.77 -0.71 8.80
CA GLY A 104 2.93 -1.67 7.70
C GLY A 104 1.58 -2.16 7.16
N GLN A 105 0.65 -2.54 8.05
CA GLN A 105 -0.70 -2.95 7.65
C GLN A 105 -1.48 -1.84 6.89
N ARG A 106 -1.24 -0.56 7.18
CA ARG A 106 -1.90 0.54 6.45
C ARG A 106 -1.28 0.75 5.08
N VAL A 107 0.03 0.52 4.95
CA VAL A 107 0.72 0.59 3.67
C VAL A 107 0.25 -0.56 2.76
N GLU A 108 0.07 -1.76 3.30
CA GLU A 108 -0.46 -2.90 2.53
C GLU A 108 -1.91 -2.65 2.08
N ARG A 109 -2.80 -2.20 2.98
CA ARG A 109 -4.16 -1.80 2.58
C ARG A 109 -4.20 -0.69 1.53
N LEU A 110 -3.24 0.21 1.54
CA LEU A 110 -3.12 1.24 0.49
C LEU A 110 -2.79 0.58 -0.85
N ALA A 111 -1.82 -0.35 -0.87
CA ALA A 111 -1.48 -1.12 -2.06
C ALA A 111 -2.68 -1.95 -2.58
N ASP A 112 -3.43 -2.62 -1.70
CA ASP A 112 -4.65 -3.37 -2.07
C ASP A 112 -5.69 -2.49 -2.75
N ILE A 113 -5.92 -1.27 -2.21
CA ILE A 113 -6.87 -0.32 -2.81
C ILE A 113 -6.38 0.11 -4.19
N VAL A 114 -5.07 0.34 -4.33
CA VAL A 114 -4.47 0.69 -5.62
C VAL A 114 -4.61 -0.45 -6.63
N THR A 115 -4.38 -1.69 -6.22
CA THR A 115 -4.60 -2.89 -7.04
C THR A 115 -6.06 -3.00 -7.46
N SER A 116 -7.01 -2.70 -6.56
CA SER A 116 -8.44 -2.68 -6.88
C SER A 116 -8.78 -1.63 -7.95
N ILE A 117 -8.25 -0.41 -7.85
CA ILE A 117 -8.41 0.64 -8.87
C ILE A 117 -7.87 0.15 -10.24
N ALA A 118 -6.72 -0.52 -10.24
CA ALA A 118 -6.11 -1.03 -11.47
C ALA A 118 -6.98 -2.11 -12.13
N GLU A 119 -7.54 -3.04 -11.35
CA GLU A 119 -8.45 -4.08 -11.85
C GLU A 119 -9.75 -3.48 -12.42
N ASP A 120 -10.34 -2.50 -11.73
CA ASP A 120 -11.51 -1.77 -12.20
C ASP A 120 -11.24 -1.00 -13.50
N THR A 121 -10.03 -0.44 -13.63
CA THR A 121 -9.59 0.26 -14.84
C THR A 121 -9.51 -0.69 -16.04
N VAL A 122 -8.91 -1.88 -15.87
CA VAL A 122 -8.87 -2.92 -16.92
C VAL A 122 -10.27 -3.29 -17.36
N PHE A 123 -11.17 -3.57 -16.41
CA PHE A 123 -12.56 -3.93 -16.71
C PHE A 123 -13.30 -2.82 -17.48
N LEU A 124 -13.06 -1.55 -17.13
CA LEU A 124 -13.66 -0.41 -17.80
C LEU A 124 -13.21 -0.29 -19.27
N VAL A 125 -11.90 -0.46 -19.53
CA VAL A 125 -11.34 -0.34 -20.88
C VAL A 125 -11.78 -1.51 -21.76
N GLU A 126 -11.64 -2.75 -21.27
CA GLU A 126 -12.05 -3.95 -21.99
C GLU A 126 -13.57 -3.97 -22.25
N GLY A 127 -14.37 -3.58 -21.26
CA GLY A 127 -15.83 -3.48 -21.41
C GLY A 127 -16.26 -2.45 -22.46
N ARG A 128 -15.50 -1.36 -22.64
CA ARG A 128 -15.75 -0.39 -23.73
C ARG A 128 -15.39 -0.97 -25.09
N LEU A 129 -14.28 -1.69 -25.21
CA LEU A 129 -13.86 -2.35 -26.45
C LEU A 129 -14.94 -3.33 -26.94
N VAL A 130 -15.50 -4.15 -26.05
CA VAL A 130 -16.59 -5.09 -26.41
C VAL A 130 -17.86 -4.36 -26.86
N ARG A 131 -18.21 -3.23 -26.23
CA ARG A 131 -19.42 -2.46 -26.58
C ARG A 131 -19.31 -1.67 -27.89
N HIS A 132 -18.10 -1.28 -28.29
CA HIS A 132 -17.85 -0.49 -29.51
C HIS A 132 -17.13 -1.32 -30.59
N GLY A 133 -16.93 -2.62 -30.37
CA GLY A 133 -16.18 -3.52 -31.23
C GLY A 133 -16.76 -4.93 -31.24
N VAL A 134 -17.80 -5.12 -32.06
CA VAL A 134 -17.82 -6.16 -33.10
C VAL A 134 -18.32 -5.48 -34.38
N GLU A 135 -17.39 -4.90 -35.13
CA GLU A 135 -17.46 -4.79 -36.60
C GLU A 135 -16.27 -5.55 -37.17
#